data_AF-A0A2J6X3B2-F1
#
_entry.id   AF-A0A2J6X3B2-F1
#
_cell.length_a   1.000
_cell.length_b   1.000
_cell.length_c   1.000
_cell.angle_alpha   90.00
_cell.angle_beta   90.00
_cell.angle_gamma   90.00
#
_symmetry.space_group_name_H-M   'P 1'
#
loop_
_entity.id
_entity.type
_entity.pdbx_description
1 polymer ?
#
loop_
_entity_poly.entity_id
_entity_poly.type
_entity_poly.pdbx_seq_one_letter_code
_entity_poly.pdbx_strand_id
1 'polypeptide(L)' 'MRTRLKLKPGQRGTKKLQALYGDRLICVRYRYDAENGRRLKTIELIVEEKAWMPRDRTDDDQRCFDDVAAD' A
#
# COMPACT_ATOMS: atom_id res chain seq x y z
N MET A 1 -18.10 -3.60 4.66
CA MET A 1 -17.45 -3.39 3.33
C MET A 1 -16.32 -4.40 3.07
N ARG A 2 -16.38 -5.20 1.98
CA ARG A 2 -15.41 -6.29 1.67
C ARG A 2 -14.75 -6.13 0.30
N THR A 3 -13.44 -6.36 0.20
CA THR A 3 -12.72 -6.45 -1.09
C THR A 3 -13.06 -7.75 -1.81
N ARG A 4 -13.42 -7.66 -3.09
CA ARG A 4 -13.78 -8.82 -3.93
C ARG A 4 -12.77 -9.11 -5.02
N LEU A 5 -12.14 -8.07 -5.56
CA LEU A 5 -11.21 -8.21 -6.67
C LEU A 5 -10.11 -7.16 -6.52
N LYS A 6 -8.86 -7.59 -6.69
CA LYS A 6 -7.69 -6.72 -6.83
C LYS A 6 -7.10 -6.96 -8.21
N LEU A 7 -6.91 -5.89 -8.97
CA LEU A 7 -6.31 -5.92 -10.29
C LEU A 7 -5.01 -5.10 -10.29
N LYS A 8 -4.02 -5.61 -11.03
CA LYS A 8 -2.77 -4.91 -11.35
C LYS A 8 -2.99 -3.95 -12.53
N PRO A 9 -2.16 -2.90 -12.68
CA PRO A 9 -2.07 -2.13 -13.93
C PRO A 9 -1.87 -3.08 -15.14
N GLY A 10 -2.43 -2.73 -16.29
CA GLY A 10 -2.34 -3.54 -17.53
C GLY A 10 -3.42 -4.61 -17.71
N GLN A 11 -4.04 -5.07 -16.62
CA GLN A 11 -5.11 -6.06 -16.68
C GLN A 11 -6.41 -5.51 -17.30
N ARG A 12 -7.26 -6.43 -17.78
CA ARG A 12 -8.59 -6.07 -18.30
C ARG A 12 -9.37 -5.32 -17.20
N GLY A 13 -9.89 -4.13 -17.52
CA GLY A 13 -10.60 -3.26 -16.57
C GLY A 13 -9.74 -2.22 -15.85
N THR A 14 -8.40 -2.27 -16.01
CA THR A 14 -7.47 -1.26 -15.47
C THR A 14 -6.78 -0.40 -16.54
N LYS A 15 -6.81 -0.79 -17.82
CA LYS A 15 -6.15 -0.07 -18.93
C LYS A 15 -6.41 1.45 -18.95
N LYS A 16 -7.66 1.90 -18.78
CA LYS A 16 -7.99 3.34 -18.73
C LYS A 16 -7.35 4.05 -17.53
N LEU A 17 -7.31 3.39 -16.37
CA LEU A 17 -6.69 3.94 -15.17
C LEU A 17 -5.16 3.93 -15.29
N GLN A 18 -4.58 2.91 -15.91
CA GLN A 18 -3.15 2.89 -16.20
C GLN A 18 -2.77 3.97 -17.20
N ALA A 19 -3.58 4.21 -18.24
CA ALA A 19 -3.33 5.32 -19.17
C ALA A 19 -3.40 6.69 -18.46
N LEU A 20 -4.27 6.84 -17.46
CA LEU A 20 -4.43 8.10 -16.72
C LEU A 20 -3.33 8.34 -15.68
N TYR A 21 -2.95 7.29 -14.94
CA TYR A 21 -2.06 7.42 -13.77
C TYR A 21 -0.65 6.87 -14.02
N GLY A 22 -0.43 6.19 -15.14
CA GLY A 22 0.86 5.60 -15.50
C GLY A 22 1.41 4.68 -14.41
N ASP A 23 2.71 4.80 -14.19
CA ASP A 23 3.46 3.99 -13.21
C ASP A 23 3.13 4.34 -11.76
N ARG A 24 2.46 5.48 -11.52
CA ARG A 24 1.99 5.85 -10.18
C ARG A 24 0.84 4.97 -9.71
N LEU A 25 0.16 4.25 -10.61
CA LEU A 25 -0.92 3.34 -10.24
C LEU A 25 -0.36 2.05 -9.65
N ILE A 26 -0.54 1.83 -8.35
CA ILE A 26 -0.11 0.60 -7.68
C ILE A 26 -1.13 -0.53 -7.92
N CYS A 27 -2.42 -0.29 -7.68
CA CYS A 27 -3.47 -1.28 -7.94
C CYS A 27 -4.88 -0.70 -8.02
N VAL A 28 -5.82 -1.50 -8.51
CA VAL A 28 -7.27 -1.21 -8.53
C VAL A 28 -7.99 -2.26 -7.69
N ARG A 29 -8.92 -1.85 -6.82
CA ARG A 29 -9.72 -2.76 -5.97
C ARG A 29 -11.20 -2.51 -6.13
N TYR A 30 -11.98 -3.59 -6.24
CA TYR A 30 -13.43 -3.54 -6.17
C TYR A 30 -13.88 -3.97 -4.77
N ARG A 31 -14.68 -3.12 -4.14
CA ARG A 31 -15.20 -3.32 -2.79
C ARG A 31 -16.71 -3.26 -2.81
N TYR A 32 -17.33 -4.14 -2.04
CA TYR A 32 -18.77 -4.27 -1.95
C TYR A 32 -19.18 -3.91 -0.54
N ASP A 33 -20.10 -2.97 -0.46
CA ASP A 33 -20.74 -2.52 0.76
C ASP A 33 -22.21 -2.95 0.68
N ALA A 34 -22.50 -4.12 1.23
CA ALA A 34 -23.82 -4.73 1.13
C ALA A 34 -24.85 -3.99 1.99
N GLU A 35 -24.43 -3.46 3.13
CA GLU A 35 -25.27 -2.69 4.07
C GLU A 35 -25.86 -1.46 3.37
N ASN A 36 -25.04 -0.76 2.59
CA ASN A 36 -25.49 0.43 1.85
C ASN A 36 -25.81 0.16 0.37
N GLY A 37 -25.76 -1.10 -0.09
CA GLY A 37 -26.03 -1.47 -1.49
C GLY A 37 -25.05 -0.90 -2.52
N ARG A 38 -23.79 -0.65 -2.15
CA ARG A 38 -22.80 0.04 -3.01
C ARG A 38 -21.69 -0.87 -3.51
N ARG A 39 -21.31 -0.68 -4.79
CA ARG A 39 -20.05 -1.18 -5.35
C ARG A 39 -19.08 -0.03 -5.55
N LEU A 40 -17.93 -0.11 -4.87
CA LEU A 40 -16.89 0.89 -4.90
C LEU A 40 -15.73 0.38 -5.76
N LYS A 41 -15.20 1.24 -6.63
CA LYS A 41 -13.95 1.01 -7.35
C LYS A 41 -12.92 2.00 -6.80
N THR A 42 -11.89 1.47 -6.15
CA THR A 42 -10.83 2.28 -5.51
C THR A 42 -9.50 2.02 -6.19
N ILE A 43 -8.60 2.98 -6.16
CA ILE A 43 -7.21 2.83 -6.62
C ILE A 43 -6.24 3.07 -5.46
N GLU A 44 -5.06 2.48 -5.56
CA GLU A 44 -3.90 2.78 -4.72
C GLU A 44 -2.90 3.50 -5.63
N LEU A 45 -2.50 4.71 -5.24
CA LEU A 45 -1.78 5.65 -6.08
C LEU A 45 -0.57 6.20 -5.32
N ILE A 46 0.59 6.26 -5.97
CA ILE A 46 1.75 7.01 -5.47
C ILE A 46 1.42 8.49 -5.57
N VAL A 47 1.30 9.18 -4.43
CA VAL A 47 1.06 10.64 -4.38
C VAL A 47 2.36 11.43 -4.28
N GLU A 48 3.38 10.85 -3.66
CA GLU A 48 4.71 11.43 -3.47
C GLU A 48 5.77 10.31 -3.53
N GLU A 49 6.95 10.64 -4.04
CA GLU A 49 8.14 9.79 -4.05
C GLU A 49 9.32 10.58 -3.48
N LYS A 50 10.02 10.00 -2.51
CA LYS A 50 11.20 10.58 -1.85
C LYS A 50 12.24 9.49 -1.62
N ALA A 51 13.51 9.87 -1.70
CA ALA A 51 14.59 8.99 -1.26
C ALA A 51 14.41 8.65 0.23
N TRP A 52 14.42 7.36 0.55
CA TRP A 52 14.33 6.85 1.92
C TRP A 52 15.40 5.79 2.12
N MET A 53 16.20 5.97 3.18
CA MET A 53 17.16 4.96 3.62
C MET A 53 16.51 4.13 4.73
N PRO A 54 16.34 2.81 4.54
CA PRO A 54 15.90 1.94 5.62
C PRO A 54 16.91 2.00 6.76
N ARG A 55 16.43 2.08 8.00
CA ARG A 55 17.29 1.86 9.17
C ARG A 55 17.64 0.39 9.21
N ASP A 56 18.91 0.07 9.44
CA ASP A 56 19.30 -1.30 9.74
C ASP A 56 18.65 -1.71 11.07
N ARG A 57 17.97 -2.85 11.06
CA ARG A 57 17.22 -3.35 12.23
C ARG A 57 18.13 -3.71 13.42
N THR A 58 19.44 -3.79 13.21
CA THR A 58 20.43 -4.09 14.24
C THR A 58 20.59 -2.98 15.29
N ASP A 59 20.08 -1.77 15.05
CA ASP A 59 20.16 -0.66 16.01
C ASP A 59 19.13 -0.76 17.16
N ASP A 60 18.10 -1.60 17.04
CA ASP A 60 17.08 -1.75 18.10
C ASP A 60 17.48 -2.79 19.16
N ASP A 61 18.35 -3.76 18.85
CA ASP A 61 18.83 -4.76 19.81
C ASP A 61 19.96 -4.21 20.72
N GLN A 62 20.73 -3.22 20.25
CA GLN A 62 21.85 -2.67 21.02
C GLN A 62 21.37 -1.86 22.25
N ARG A 63 20.19 -1.21 22.19
CA ARG A 63 19.66 -0.43 23.32
C ARG A 63 19.22 -1.28 24.50
N CYS A 64 18.88 -2.55 24.30
CA CYS A 64 18.55 -3.45 25.41
C CYS A 64 19.78 -3.94 26.19
N PHE A 65 20.97 -3.96 25.58
CA PHE A 65 22.18 -4.46 26.26
C PHE A 65 22.83 -3.41 27.15
N ASP A 66 22.78 -2.14 26.73
CA ASP A 66 23.38 -1.03 27.50
C ASP A 66 22.58 -0.67 28.76
N ASP A 67 21.27 -0.96 28.80
CA ASP A 67 20.41 -0.75 29.97
C ASP A 67 20.58 -1.83 31.07
N VAL A 68 21.15 -3.00 30.75
CA VAL A 68 21.35 -4.11 31.71
C VAL A 68 22.73 -4.06 32.38
N ALA A 69 23.71 -3.38 31.79
CA ALA A 69 25.07 -3.27 32.33
C ALA A 69 25.25 -2.08 33.32
N ALA A 70 24.17 -1.37 33.65
CA ALA A 70 24.17 -0.17 34.49
C ALA A 70 23.59 -0.38 35.91
N ASP A 71 23.33 -1.63 36.33
CA ASP A 71 22.87 -1.99 37.69
C ASP A 71 23.90 -2.86 38.44
#